data_AF-A0A822DIJ6-F1
#
_entry.id   AF-A0A822DIJ6-F1
#
_cell.length_a   1.000
_cell.length_b   1.000
_cell.length_c   1.000
_cell.angle_alpha   90.00
_cell.angle_beta   90.00
_cell.angle_gamma   90.00
#
_symmetry.space_group_name_H-M   'P 1'
#
loop_
_entity.id
_entity.type
_entity.pdbx_description
1 polymer ?
#
loop_
_entity_poly.entity_id
_entity_poly.type
_entity_poly.pdbx_seq_one_letter_code
_entity_poly.pdbx_strand_id
1 'polypeptide(L)'
;TDGTALERVLSTKNVDSCRTYTNDVVEIFDVLGIEAIRKAIKREMNYVISFDGSYINYRHLAVLCDVMTTKGHLMAIKRHRINKQDVEPIMRCSFEKTVDVLIEAAAHSEYDSLKGVYEKILLGQLAKIGTGSLDLLLDVEKYSSAVKLRMNNDDNASLEIISKYTMEKFNESNISPSIYWNNSIPPSPSYCSSTTLVHVT
;
A
#
# COMPACT_ATOMS: atom_id res chain seq x y z
N THR A 1 15.61 -33.72 -13.36
CA THR A 1 14.94 -34.88 -13.96
C THR A 1 14.08 -34.38 -15.10
N ASP A 2 13.68 -35.26 -16.02
CA ASP A 2 12.63 -34.94 -16.97
C ASP A 2 11.31 -35.49 -16.40
N GLY A 3 10.40 -34.58 -16.03
CA GLY A 3 9.20 -34.87 -15.23
C GLY A 3 9.34 -34.58 -13.72
N THR A 4 8.18 -34.34 -13.09
CA THR A 4 8.01 -33.96 -11.67
C THR A 4 7.10 -34.95 -10.95
N ALA A 5 7.53 -35.41 -9.76
CA ALA A 5 6.79 -36.30 -8.85
C ALA A 5 7.41 -36.24 -7.44
N LEU A 6 7.53 -35.03 -6.89
CA LEU A 6 8.26 -34.71 -5.66
C LEU A 6 7.78 -35.56 -4.48
N GLU A 7 6.47 -35.68 -4.27
CA GLU A 7 5.90 -36.45 -3.15
C GLU A 7 6.41 -37.91 -3.16
N ARG A 8 6.33 -38.57 -4.32
CA ARG A 8 6.79 -39.94 -4.49
C ARG A 8 8.30 -40.06 -4.33
N VAL A 9 9.06 -39.12 -4.89
CA VAL A 9 10.52 -39.11 -4.80
C VAL A 9 10.98 -38.95 -3.35
N LEU A 10 10.34 -38.09 -2.56
CA LEU A 10 10.64 -37.91 -1.13
C LEU A 10 10.37 -39.18 -0.30
N SER A 11 9.39 -40.01 -0.70
CA SER A 11 9.09 -41.28 -0.03
C SER A 11 10.05 -42.43 -0.37
N THR A 12 10.95 -42.24 -1.33
CA THR A 12 11.83 -43.31 -1.84
C THR A 12 13.04 -43.52 -0.94
N LYS A 13 13.38 -44.78 -0.65
CA LYS A 13 14.58 -45.13 0.13
C LYS A 13 15.85 -44.64 -0.58
N ASN A 14 16.81 -44.12 0.19
CA ASN A 14 18.08 -43.55 -0.28
C ASN A 14 17.97 -42.19 -1.01
N VAL A 15 16.84 -41.49 -0.93
CA VAL A 15 16.70 -40.10 -1.39
C VAL A 15 16.81 -39.14 -0.21
N ASP A 16 17.56 -38.05 -0.37
CA ASP A 16 17.70 -37.01 0.66
C ASP A 16 16.52 -36.04 0.61
N SER A 17 15.61 -36.16 1.59
CA SER A 17 14.41 -35.33 1.69
C SER A 17 14.71 -33.85 1.98
N CYS A 18 15.88 -33.53 2.54
CA CYS A 18 16.21 -32.16 2.95
C CYS A 18 16.77 -31.31 1.81
N ARG A 19 17.38 -31.94 0.80
CA ARG A 19 18.06 -31.25 -0.31
C ARG A 19 17.37 -31.42 -1.66
N THR A 20 16.41 -32.33 -1.76
CA THR A 20 15.63 -32.53 -2.99
C THR A 20 14.80 -31.29 -3.29
N TYR A 21 14.77 -30.88 -4.56
CA TYR A 21 14.12 -29.67 -5.06
C TYR A 21 13.45 -29.95 -6.41
N THR A 22 12.35 -29.25 -6.69
CA THR A 22 11.62 -29.27 -7.96
C THR A 22 11.51 -27.85 -8.48
N ASN A 23 11.43 -27.68 -9.80
CA ASN A 23 11.19 -26.37 -10.43
C ASN A 23 9.69 -26.06 -10.55
N ASP A 24 8.80 -27.01 -10.27
CA ASP A 24 7.35 -26.79 -10.28
C ASP A 24 6.88 -26.18 -8.96
N VAL A 25 6.52 -24.90 -9.00
CA VAL A 25 6.09 -24.13 -7.83
C VAL A 25 4.73 -24.62 -7.28
N VAL A 26 3.86 -25.16 -8.14
CA VAL A 26 2.55 -25.67 -7.71
C VAL A 26 2.74 -26.96 -6.92
N GLU A 27 3.61 -27.85 -7.40
CA GLU A 27 3.96 -29.08 -6.69
C GLU A 27 4.59 -28.81 -5.31
N ILE A 28 5.43 -27.77 -5.20
CA ILE A 28 6.01 -27.34 -3.91
C ILE A 28 4.91 -26.90 -2.94
N PHE A 29 3.85 -26.24 -3.42
CA PHE A 29 2.72 -25.85 -2.58
C PHE A 29 2.07 -27.04 -1.91
N ASP A 30 1.74 -28.03 -2.73
CA ASP A 30 0.93 -29.17 -2.32
C ASP A 30 1.70 -30.08 -1.36
N VAL A 31 3.02 -30.22 -1.55
CA VAL A 31 3.87 -31.11 -0.76
C VAL A 31 4.50 -30.43 0.46
N LEU A 32 5.04 -29.21 0.30
CA LEU A 32 5.86 -28.53 1.31
C LEU A 32 5.19 -27.29 1.93
N GLY A 33 4.16 -26.73 1.29
CA GLY A 33 3.40 -25.60 1.80
C GLY A 33 3.89 -24.20 1.37
N ILE A 34 3.24 -23.17 1.91
CA ILE A 34 3.34 -21.78 1.40
C ILE A 34 4.70 -21.11 1.65
N GLU A 35 5.37 -21.38 2.78
CA GLU A 35 6.70 -20.81 3.05
C GLU A 35 7.80 -21.44 2.18
N ALA A 36 7.64 -22.71 1.83
CA ALA A 36 8.53 -23.39 0.89
C ALA A 36 8.45 -22.74 -0.50
N ILE A 37 7.24 -22.43 -0.97
CA ILE A 37 7.02 -21.67 -2.22
C ILE A 37 7.69 -20.32 -2.16
N ARG A 38 7.49 -19.55 -1.10
CA ARG A 38 8.05 -18.19 -0.98
C ARG A 38 9.56 -18.21 -1.19
N LYS A 39 10.24 -19.23 -0.65
CA LYS A 39 11.67 -19.46 -0.88
C LYS A 39 11.98 -19.95 -2.30
N ALA A 40 11.17 -20.85 -2.85
CA ALA A 40 11.34 -21.38 -4.20
C ALA A 40 11.19 -20.31 -5.28
N ILE A 41 10.12 -19.50 -5.25
CA ILE A 41 9.89 -18.39 -6.19
C ILE A 41 11.06 -17.40 -6.15
N LYS A 42 11.49 -17.02 -4.95
CA LYS A 42 12.64 -16.12 -4.80
C LYS A 42 13.90 -16.70 -5.45
N ARG A 43 14.13 -18.00 -5.30
CA ARG A 43 15.28 -18.70 -5.89
C ARG A 43 15.18 -18.73 -7.42
N GLU A 44 14.02 -19.09 -7.96
CA GLU A 44 13.78 -19.17 -9.41
C GLU A 44 13.90 -17.79 -10.07
N MET A 45 13.25 -16.76 -9.51
CA MET A 45 13.35 -15.39 -10.03
C MET A 45 14.80 -14.90 -10.01
N ASN A 46 15.51 -15.10 -8.90
CA ASN A 46 16.91 -14.69 -8.82
C ASN A 46 17.78 -15.48 -9.81
N TYR A 47 17.52 -16.76 -10.01
CA TYR A 47 18.23 -17.58 -11.00
C TYR A 47 18.05 -17.03 -12.41
N VAL A 48 16.82 -16.78 -12.85
CA VAL A 48 16.51 -16.23 -14.18
C VAL A 48 17.14 -14.85 -14.39
N ILE A 49 17.08 -13.97 -13.39
CA ILE A 49 17.65 -12.61 -13.51
C ILE A 49 19.19 -12.66 -13.53
N SER A 50 19.79 -13.47 -12.67
CA SER A 50 21.25 -13.63 -12.61
C SER A 50 21.83 -14.32 -13.83
N PHE A 51 21.04 -15.16 -14.52
CA PHE A 51 21.44 -15.83 -15.75
C PHE A 51 21.72 -14.83 -16.88
N ASP A 52 21.00 -13.71 -16.92
CA ASP A 52 21.22 -12.59 -17.84
C ASP A 52 22.38 -11.66 -17.39
N GLY A 53 23.02 -11.95 -16.25
CA GLY A 53 24.06 -11.09 -15.66
C GLY A 53 23.54 -9.84 -14.95
N SER A 54 22.21 -9.68 -14.88
CA SER A 54 21.55 -8.57 -14.20
C SER A 54 21.52 -8.77 -12.68
N TYR A 55 21.64 -7.68 -11.91
CA TYR A 55 21.55 -7.70 -10.45
C TYR A 55 20.35 -6.92 -9.94
N ILE A 56 19.60 -7.51 -9.01
CA ILE A 56 18.49 -6.88 -8.29
C ILE A 56 18.71 -7.04 -6.80
N ASN A 57 18.51 -5.96 -6.03
CA ASN A 57 18.60 -6.02 -4.58
C ASN A 57 17.54 -6.97 -4.01
N TYR A 58 17.95 -7.81 -3.05
CA TYR A 58 17.09 -8.76 -2.33
C TYR A 58 15.76 -8.16 -1.87
N ARG A 59 15.73 -6.88 -1.43
CA ARG A 59 14.52 -6.24 -0.93
C ARG A 59 13.39 -6.19 -1.97
N HIS A 60 13.70 -5.97 -3.25
CA HIS A 60 12.68 -5.91 -4.30
C HIS A 60 12.07 -7.29 -4.57
N LEU A 61 12.91 -8.31 -4.68
CA LEU A 61 12.47 -9.68 -4.89
C LEU A 61 11.70 -10.22 -3.67
N ALA A 62 12.14 -9.87 -2.47
CA ALA A 62 11.46 -10.25 -1.23
C ALA A 62 10.03 -9.71 -1.19
N VAL A 63 9.85 -8.40 -1.40
CA VAL A 63 8.53 -7.77 -1.40
C VAL A 63 7.60 -8.41 -2.44
N LEU A 64 8.11 -8.69 -3.64
CA LEU A 64 7.32 -9.36 -4.68
C LEU A 64 6.85 -10.76 -4.24
N CYS A 65 7.77 -11.58 -3.72
CA CYS A 65 7.46 -12.93 -3.25
C CYS A 65 6.48 -12.91 -2.08
N ASP A 66 6.63 -11.95 -1.17
CA ASP A 66 5.75 -11.79 -0.02
C ASP A 66 4.33 -11.39 -0.49
N VAL A 67 4.20 -10.42 -1.41
CA VAL A 67 2.90 -10.05 -2.01
C VAL A 67 2.22 -11.26 -2.67
N MET A 68 2.97 -12.12 -3.35
CA MET A 68 2.43 -13.34 -3.98
C MET A 68 1.96 -14.41 -2.97
N THR A 69 2.43 -14.40 -1.72
CA THR A 69 2.23 -15.50 -0.76
C THR A 69 1.47 -15.12 0.52
N THR A 70 1.29 -13.82 0.80
CA THR A 70 0.63 -13.31 2.01
C THR A 70 -0.80 -13.80 2.27
N LYS A 71 -1.57 -14.16 1.24
CA LYS A 71 -2.98 -14.59 1.37
C LYS A 71 -3.16 -16.08 1.69
N GLY A 72 -2.07 -16.82 1.91
CA GLY A 72 -2.11 -18.25 2.24
C GLY A 72 -2.29 -19.19 1.05
N HIS A 73 -2.42 -18.65 -0.16
CA HIS A 73 -2.42 -19.39 -1.42
C HIS A 73 -1.60 -18.60 -2.44
N LEU A 74 -1.09 -19.28 -3.46
CA LEU A 74 -0.24 -18.65 -4.47
C LEU A 74 -1.04 -17.66 -5.34
N MET A 75 -0.76 -16.37 -5.19
CA MET A 75 -1.36 -15.31 -5.99
C MET A 75 -0.51 -15.03 -7.22
N ALA A 76 -1.00 -15.45 -8.39
CA ALA A 76 -0.37 -15.09 -9.66
C ALA A 76 -0.63 -13.61 -9.99
N ILE A 77 0.40 -12.90 -10.44
CA ILE A 77 0.32 -11.50 -10.87
C ILE A 77 -0.25 -11.48 -12.29
N LYS A 78 -1.58 -11.54 -12.40
CA LYS A 78 -2.34 -11.52 -13.65
C LYS A 78 -3.65 -10.76 -13.45
N ARG A 79 -4.19 -10.16 -14.51
CA ARG A 79 -5.47 -9.42 -14.49
C ARG A 79 -6.63 -10.14 -13.80
N HIS A 80 -6.78 -11.42 -14.09
CA HIS A 80 -7.89 -12.22 -13.56
C HIS A 80 -7.75 -12.55 -12.06
N ARG A 81 -6.56 -12.34 -11.48
CA ARG A 81 -6.27 -12.65 -10.07
C ARG A 81 -6.21 -11.39 -9.23
N ILE A 82 -5.62 -10.30 -9.73
CA ILE A 82 -5.56 -9.02 -9.03
C ILE A 82 -6.98 -8.46 -8.81
N ASN A 83 -7.86 -8.53 -9.82
CA ASN A 83 -9.23 -8.02 -9.70
C ASN A 83 -10.12 -8.86 -8.77
N LYS A 84 -9.66 -10.07 -8.40
CA LYS A 84 -10.35 -10.97 -7.48
C LYS A 84 -9.92 -10.78 -6.03
N GLN A 85 -8.96 -9.90 -5.77
CA GLN A 85 -8.59 -9.49 -4.42
C GLN A 85 -9.64 -8.53 -3.86
N ASP A 86 -9.74 -8.48 -2.53
CA ASP A 86 -10.54 -7.51 -1.78
C ASP A 86 -9.85 -6.12 -1.86
N VAL A 87 -9.87 -5.53 -3.04
CA VAL A 87 -9.40 -4.18 -3.34
C VAL A 87 -10.57 -3.34 -3.83
N GLU A 88 -10.50 -2.05 -3.54
CA GLU A 88 -11.57 -1.09 -3.83
C GLU A 88 -11.96 -1.09 -5.33
N PRO A 89 -13.23 -0.85 -5.67
CA PRO A 89 -13.72 -0.93 -7.05
C PRO A 89 -12.98 0.01 -8.00
N ILE A 90 -12.67 1.23 -7.55
CA ILE A 90 -11.96 2.23 -8.37
C ILE A 90 -10.49 1.80 -8.57
N MET A 91 -9.86 1.20 -7.56
CA MET A 91 -8.53 0.62 -7.72
C MET A 91 -8.54 -0.53 -8.73
N ARG A 92 -9.53 -1.43 -8.66
CA ARG A 92 -9.65 -2.56 -9.59
C ARG A 92 -9.91 -2.12 -11.03
N CYS A 93 -10.75 -1.11 -11.23
CA CYS A 93 -11.09 -0.63 -12.57
C CYS A 93 -9.90 0.00 -13.29
N SER A 94 -8.87 0.43 -12.55
CA SER A 94 -7.61 0.95 -13.11
C SER A 94 -6.80 -0.09 -13.89
N PHE A 95 -6.99 -1.39 -13.62
CA PHE A 95 -6.21 -2.46 -14.24
C PHE A 95 -7.04 -3.33 -15.21
N GLU A 96 -6.80 -3.11 -16.50
CA GLU A 96 -7.22 -3.91 -17.67
C GLU A 96 -8.74 -4.21 -17.88
N LYS A 97 -9.62 -4.02 -16.89
CA LYS A 97 -11.06 -4.35 -16.99
C LYS A 97 -11.98 -3.29 -16.38
N THR A 98 -11.89 -2.05 -16.85
CA THR A 98 -12.61 -0.92 -16.24
C THR A 98 -14.13 -1.08 -16.28
N VAL A 99 -14.71 -1.35 -17.45
CA VAL A 99 -16.18 -1.39 -17.63
C VAL A 99 -16.81 -2.57 -16.88
N ASP A 100 -16.23 -3.77 -17.03
CA ASP A 100 -16.73 -4.97 -16.37
C ASP A 100 -16.76 -4.81 -14.84
N VAL A 101 -15.66 -4.29 -14.27
CA VAL A 101 -15.54 -4.08 -12.81
C VAL A 101 -16.56 -3.06 -12.32
N LEU A 102 -16.78 -1.96 -13.05
CA LEU A 102 -17.73 -0.93 -12.63
C LEU A 102 -19.18 -1.42 -12.71
N ILE A 103 -19.54 -2.21 -13.73
CA ILE A 103 -20.87 -2.81 -13.84
C ILE A 103 -21.10 -3.81 -12.70
N GLU A 104 -20.11 -4.67 -12.40
CA GLU A 104 -20.20 -5.64 -11.30
C GLU A 104 -20.30 -4.93 -9.94
N ALA A 105 -19.50 -3.89 -9.71
CA ALA A 105 -19.54 -3.09 -8.49
C ALA A 105 -20.90 -2.37 -8.33
N ALA A 106 -21.42 -1.79 -9.41
CA ALA A 106 -22.74 -1.14 -9.41
C ALA A 106 -23.87 -2.15 -9.14
N ALA A 107 -23.78 -3.36 -9.69
CA ALA A 107 -24.77 -4.42 -9.46
C ALA A 107 -24.79 -4.92 -8.00
N HIS A 108 -23.63 -4.96 -7.34
CA HIS A 108 -23.49 -5.37 -5.94
C HIS A 108 -23.55 -4.20 -4.95
N SER A 109 -23.75 -2.97 -5.43
CA SER A 109 -23.70 -1.74 -4.63
C SER A 109 -22.44 -1.63 -3.77
N GLU A 110 -21.28 -2.00 -4.33
CA GLU A 110 -19.99 -1.89 -3.64
C GLU A 110 -19.68 -0.43 -3.28
N TYR A 111 -19.13 -0.22 -2.08
CA TYR A 111 -18.75 1.09 -1.57
C TYR A 111 -17.23 1.24 -1.59
N ASP A 112 -16.73 2.38 -2.09
CA ASP A 112 -15.31 2.69 -2.13
C ASP A 112 -14.89 3.62 -1.00
N SER A 113 -13.92 3.19 -0.17
CA SER A 113 -13.45 3.99 0.97
C SER A 113 -12.35 5.02 0.63
N LEU A 114 -11.92 5.13 -0.64
CA LEU A 114 -10.98 6.13 -1.17
C LEU A 114 -9.64 6.19 -0.40
N LYS A 115 -9.22 5.04 0.16
CA LYS A 115 -8.00 4.96 0.98
C LYS A 115 -6.75 4.72 0.16
N GLY A 116 -6.88 4.08 -1.00
CA GLY A 116 -5.74 3.79 -1.85
C GLY A 116 -5.17 5.03 -2.53
N VAL A 117 -4.09 4.80 -3.27
CA VAL A 117 -3.34 5.87 -3.95
C VAL A 117 -4.07 6.31 -5.22
N TYR A 118 -4.63 5.36 -5.96
CA TYR A 118 -5.21 5.61 -7.27
C TYR A 118 -6.53 6.40 -7.18
N GLU A 119 -7.39 6.03 -6.23
CA GLU A 119 -8.69 6.66 -5.99
C GLU A 119 -8.53 8.14 -5.64
N LYS A 120 -7.51 8.47 -4.84
CA LYS A 120 -7.18 9.85 -4.50
C LYS A 120 -6.66 10.66 -5.67
N ILE A 121 -5.80 10.05 -6.49
CA ILE A 121 -5.30 10.67 -7.73
C ILE A 121 -6.47 10.96 -8.68
N LEU A 122 -7.39 10.01 -8.83
CA LEU A 122 -8.57 10.16 -9.70
C LEU A 122 -9.46 11.33 -9.26
N LEU A 123 -9.62 11.53 -7.95
CA LEU A 123 -10.39 12.64 -7.38
C LEU A 123 -9.62 13.97 -7.28
N GLY A 124 -8.34 13.99 -7.66
CA GLY A 124 -7.48 15.18 -7.51
C GLY A 124 -7.16 15.54 -6.04
N GLN A 125 -7.27 14.57 -5.12
CA GLN A 125 -6.94 14.73 -3.71
C GLN A 125 -5.49 14.30 -3.42
N LEU A 126 -4.92 14.81 -2.32
CA LEU A 126 -3.58 14.42 -1.89
C LEU A 126 -3.54 12.94 -1.48
N ALA A 127 -2.74 12.13 -2.20
CA ALA A 127 -2.52 10.74 -1.88
C ALA A 127 -1.73 10.56 -0.58
N LYS A 128 -2.10 9.55 0.24
CA LYS A 128 -1.44 9.22 1.51
C LYS A 128 -0.13 8.44 1.29
N ILE A 129 0.82 9.04 0.58
CA ILE A 129 2.14 8.45 0.30
C ILE A 129 3.25 9.46 0.59
N GLY A 130 4.39 8.98 1.07
CA GLY A 130 5.56 9.83 1.33
C GLY A 130 5.23 11.01 2.26
N THR A 131 5.41 12.23 1.77
CA THR A 131 5.10 13.47 2.51
C THR A 131 3.62 13.63 2.82
N GLY A 132 2.72 13.12 1.98
CA GLY A 132 1.27 13.14 2.20
C GLY A 132 0.77 12.09 3.18
N SER A 133 1.65 11.28 3.77
CA SER A 133 1.27 10.30 4.80
C SER A 133 1.07 10.92 6.19
N LEU A 134 1.46 12.18 6.36
CA LEU A 134 1.40 12.94 7.60
C LEU A 134 0.53 14.17 7.41
N ASP A 135 -0.28 14.47 8.42
CA ASP A 135 -1.03 15.71 8.49
C ASP A 135 -0.24 16.73 9.34
N LEU A 136 -0.21 17.98 8.88
CA LEU A 136 0.46 19.06 9.58
C LEU A 136 -0.56 19.83 10.43
N LEU A 137 -0.28 19.95 11.71
CA LEU A 137 -1.04 20.75 12.65
C LEU A 137 -0.16 21.89 13.17
N LEU A 138 -0.74 23.08 13.29
CA LEU A 138 -0.05 24.22 13.87
C LEU A 138 -0.09 24.12 15.40
N ASP A 139 1.08 24.11 16.02
CA ASP A 139 1.21 24.23 17.47
C ASP A 139 1.06 25.70 17.88
N VAL A 140 -0.10 26.04 18.46
CA VAL A 140 -0.48 27.40 18.83
C VAL A 140 0.37 27.92 20.00
N GLU A 141 0.78 27.05 20.93
CA GLU A 141 1.58 27.44 22.09
C GLU A 141 2.99 27.86 21.65
N LYS A 142 3.61 27.06 20.79
CA LYS A 142 4.91 27.42 20.18
C LYS A 142 4.80 28.65 19.30
N TYR A 143 3.72 28.79 18.54
CA TYR A 143 3.47 29.99 17.73
C TYR A 143 3.42 31.28 18.58
N SER A 144 2.76 31.26 19.74
CA SER A 144 2.70 32.44 20.63
C SER A 144 4.07 32.84 21.20
N SER A 145 4.98 31.88 21.36
CA SER A 145 6.35 32.13 21.82
C SER A 145 7.33 32.49 20.68
N ALA A 146 6.89 32.40 19.42
CA ALA A 146 7.74 32.62 18.26
C ALA A 146 8.02 34.13 18.05
N VAL A 147 9.29 34.52 18.12
CA VAL A 147 9.73 35.88 17.82
C VAL A 147 9.85 36.05 16.30
N LYS A 148 9.27 37.11 15.74
CA LYS A 148 9.46 37.48 14.33
C LYS A 148 10.95 37.70 14.06
N LEU A 149 11.55 36.88 13.21
CA LEU A 149 12.85 37.18 12.63
C LEU A 149 12.71 38.46 11.79
N ARG A 150 13.47 39.50 12.14
CA ARG A 150 13.59 40.70 11.31
C ARG A 150 14.26 40.28 10.00
N MET A 151 13.48 40.11 8.94
CA MET A 151 14.02 40.09 7.59
C MET A 151 14.36 41.54 7.20
N ASN A 152 15.43 41.72 6.42
CA ASN A 152 15.85 43.03 5.94
C ASN A 152 14.69 43.70 5.18
N ASN A 153 14.63 45.03 5.26
CA ASN A 153 13.41 45.84 5.20
C ASN A 153 12.57 45.80 3.90
N ASP A 154 12.93 45.00 2.91
CA ASP A 154 12.31 45.00 1.58
C ASP A 154 11.18 43.96 1.42
N ASP A 155 11.10 42.94 2.30
CA ASP A 155 10.09 41.85 2.22
C ASP A 155 8.92 41.99 3.20
N ASN A 156 8.87 43.09 3.97
CA ASN A 156 7.95 43.27 5.09
C ASN A 156 6.46 43.30 4.69
N ALA A 157 6.14 43.70 3.46
CA ALA A 157 4.76 43.74 2.96
C ALA A 157 4.15 42.34 2.81
N SER A 158 4.94 41.37 2.33
CA SER A 158 4.48 40.00 2.06
C SER A 158 4.11 39.25 3.35
N LEU A 159 4.87 39.47 4.43
CA LEU A 159 4.65 38.82 5.72
C LEU A 159 3.49 39.42 6.53
N GLU A 160 3.22 40.73 6.40
CA GLU A 160 2.01 41.33 6.97
C GLU A 160 0.74 40.84 6.28
N ILE A 161 0.78 40.65 4.97
CA ILE A 161 -0.34 40.09 4.22
C ILE A 161 -0.59 38.64 4.65
N ILE A 162 0.45 37.81 4.77
CA ILE A 162 0.31 36.41 5.23
C ILE A 162 -0.23 36.35 6.67
N SER A 163 0.27 37.21 7.56
CA SER A 163 -0.19 37.31 8.96
C SER A 163 -1.64 37.77 9.09
N LYS A 164 -2.09 38.74 8.28
CA LYS A 164 -3.49 39.18 8.25
C LYS A 164 -4.40 38.11 7.65
N TYR A 165 -3.99 37.50 6.54
CA TYR A 165 -4.76 36.48 5.85
C TYR A 165 -4.94 35.21 6.70
N THR A 166 -3.92 34.81 7.46
CA THR A 166 -4.02 33.68 8.40
C THR A 166 -4.91 33.98 9.61
N MET A 167 -4.90 35.21 10.13
CA MET A 167 -5.79 35.62 11.22
C MET A 167 -7.24 35.84 10.77
N GLU A 168 -7.48 36.39 9.57
CA GLU A 168 -8.83 36.55 9.00
C GLU A 168 -9.48 35.19 8.72
N LYS A 169 -8.76 34.23 8.13
CA LYS A 169 -9.29 32.87 7.93
C LYS A 169 -9.58 32.14 9.25
N PHE A 170 -8.78 32.40 10.29
CA PHE A 170 -9.03 31.83 11.63
C PHE A 170 -10.32 32.38 12.23
N ASN A 171 -10.60 33.68 12.06
CA ASN A 171 -11.84 34.31 12.52
C ASN A 171 -13.07 33.93 11.68
N GLU A 172 -12.92 33.73 10.36
CA GLU A 172 -14.01 33.24 9.50
C GLU A 172 -14.36 31.77 9.79
N SER A 173 -13.41 30.95 10.25
CA SER A 173 -13.66 29.54 10.59
C SER A 173 -14.52 29.32 11.86
N ASN A 174 -14.85 30.38 12.59
CA ASN A 174 -15.92 30.37 13.60
C ASN A 174 -17.33 30.44 12.99
N ILE A 175 -17.45 30.58 11.67
CA ILE A 175 -18.64 30.21 10.90
C ILE A 175 -18.36 28.82 10.35
N SER A 176 -18.64 27.80 11.17
CA SER A 176 -18.75 26.37 10.84
C SER A 176 -17.92 25.86 9.66
N PRO A 177 -16.93 24.97 9.86
CA PRO A 177 -16.50 24.06 8.80
C PRO A 177 -17.62 23.03 8.54
N SER A 178 -18.73 23.47 7.94
CA SER A 178 -19.69 22.58 7.29
C SER A 178 -19.08 22.16 5.96
N ILE A 179 -18.22 21.15 6.00
CA ILE A 179 -18.33 19.89 5.25
C ILE A 179 -17.60 18.87 6.14
N TYR A 180 -18.20 18.59 7.29
CA TYR A 180 -18.18 17.23 7.78
C TYR A 180 -18.92 16.42 6.72
N TRP A 181 -18.24 15.51 6.04
CA TRP A 181 -18.97 14.36 5.52
C TRP A 181 -19.57 13.66 6.74
N ASN A 182 -20.91 13.69 6.79
CA ASN A 182 -21.73 13.04 7.79
C ASN A 182 -21.26 11.60 8.00
N ASN A 183 -20.62 11.34 9.14
CA ASN A 183 -20.59 10.00 9.71
C ASN A 183 -21.95 9.72 10.34
N SER A 184 -22.94 9.43 9.51
CA SER A 184 -24.17 8.74 9.92
C SER A 184 -24.01 7.22 9.85
N ILE A 185 -22.77 6.72 9.93
CA ILE A 185 -22.48 5.29 10.06
C ILE A 185 -21.61 5.13 11.30
N PRO A 186 -22.04 4.40 12.34
CA PRO A 186 -21.22 4.17 13.52
C PRO A 186 -19.94 3.42 13.10
N PRO A 187 -18.77 3.76 13.66
CA PRO A 187 -17.57 3.00 13.40
C PRO A 187 -17.77 1.56 13.90
N SER A 188 -17.66 0.59 13.00
CA SER A 188 -17.67 -0.82 13.35
C SER A 188 -16.47 -1.13 14.28
N PRO A 189 -16.64 -2.00 15.28
CA PRO A 189 -15.64 -2.22 16.31
C PRO A 189 -14.59 -3.21 15.82
N SER A 190 -13.57 -2.74 15.11
CA SER A 190 -12.30 -3.48 15.01
C SER A 190 -11.21 -2.61 14.37
N TYR A 191 -10.02 -2.67 14.97
CA TYR A 191 -8.74 -2.11 14.54
C TYR A 191 -8.35 -0.75 15.12
N CYS A 192 -7.86 -0.85 16.37
CA CYS A 192 -6.85 0.02 16.95
C CYS A 192 -5.61 0.08 16.04
N SER A 193 -5.43 1.16 15.29
CA SER A 193 -4.11 1.55 14.80
C SER A 193 -3.59 2.68 15.68
N SER A 194 -2.48 2.40 16.38
CA SER A 194 -1.78 3.34 17.24
C SER A 194 -1.33 4.56 16.43
N THR A 195 -1.99 5.70 16.63
CA THR A 195 -1.48 6.99 16.18
C THR A 195 -0.29 7.36 17.07
N THR A 196 0.92 7.03 16.64
CA THR A 196 2.13 7.53 17.26
C THR A 196 2.28 9.01 16.89
N LEU A 197 1.95 9.90 17.81
CA LEU A 197 2.33 11.31 17.79
C LEU A 197 3.86 11.39 17.80
N VAL A 198 4.47 11.58 16.62
CA VAL A 198 5.90 11.90 16.54
C VAL A 198 6.04 13.39 16.77
N HIS A 199 6.36 13.74 18.01
CA HIS A 199 6.88 15.06 18.37
C HIS A 199 8.24 15.23 17.67
N VAL A 200 8.27 16.03 16.61
CA VAL A 200 9.54 16.51 16.04
C VAL A 200 10.05 17.60 16.98
N THR A 201 11.14 17.29 17.69
CA THR A 201 11.97 18.24 18.45
C THR A 201 12.77 19.13 17.53
#